data_AF-A0A9P1NGG3-F1
#
_entry.id   AF-A0A9P1NGG3-F1
#
_cell.length_a   1.000
_cell.length_b   1.000
_cell.length_c   1.000
_cell.angle_alpha   90.00
_cell.angle_beta   90.00
_cell.angle_gamma   90.00
#
_symmetry.space_group_name_H-M   'P 1'
#
loop_
_entity.id
_entity.type
_entity.pdbx_description
1 polymer ?
#
loop_
_entity_poly.entity_id
_entity_poly.type
_entity_poly.pdbx_seq_one_letter_code
_entity_poly.pdbx_strand_id
1 'polypeptide(L)'
;MAGGERLETKKTQDLYQLISQKLNDIIPCEWTKIYLYAEVLNDSTMVLFYFRTPENNQIIYSQDILSHYSVSKNVFKTLLREIREIFEELRVEHKNNIDQVWTNLH
;
A
#
# COMPACT_ATOMS: atom_id res chain seq x y z
N MET A 1 -11.32 -15.87 23.76
CA MET A 1 -10.61 -15.69 22.47
C MET A 1 -9.57 -14.62 22.71
N ALA A 2 -8.30 -15.02 22.85
CA ALA A 2 -7.22 -14.09 23.17
C ALA A 2 -6.86 -13.30 21.91
N GLY A 3 -7.13 -12.00 21.92
CA GLY A 3 -6.49 -11.08 20.98
C GLY A 3 -5.00 -11.07 21.30
N GLY A 4 -4.18 -11.67 20.43
CA GLY A 4 -2.74 -11.55 20.53
C GLY A 4 -2.37 -10.09 20.26
N GLU A 5 -1.83 -9.43 21.27
CA GLU A 5 -1.24 -8.09 21.10
C GLU A 5 -0.13 -8.17 20.05
N ARG A 6 -0.28 -7.35 19.01
CA ARG A 6 0.59 -7.27 17.84
C ARG A 6 1.87 -6.55 18.26
N LEU A 7 2.99 -7.27 18.37
CA LEU A 7 4.29 -6.64 18.62
C LEU A 7 4.74 -5.91 17.34
N GLU A 8 4.57 -4.59 17.31
CA GLU A 8 5.17 -3.75 16.27
C GLU A 8 6.70 -3.73 16.43
N THR A 9 7.42 -4.24 15.45
CA THR A 9 8.88 -4.08 15.40
C THR A 9 9.27 -2.73 14.81
N LYS A 10 10.46 -2.21 15.14
CA LYS A 10 11.01 -1.02 14.48
C LYS A 10 10.99 -1.15 12.95
N LYS A 11 11.32 -2.35 12.45
CA LYS A 11 11.28 -2.65 11.01
C LYS A 11 9.87 -2.54 10.43
N THR A 12 8.85 -3.01 11.15
CA THR A 12 7.44 -2.86 10.75
C THR A 12 7.05 -1.38 10.63
N GLN A 13 7.50 -0.54 11.56
CA GLN A 13 7.26 0.92 11.52
C GLN A 13 7.97 1.58 10.33
N ASP A 14 9.23 1.21 10.08
CA ASP A 14 9.99 1.70 8.92
C ASP A 14 9.30 1.34 7.59
N LEU A 15 8.74 0.13 7.48
CA LEU A 15 7.98 -0.32 6.32
C LEU A 15 6.68 0.48 6.13
N TYR A 16 5.94 0.78 7.21
CA TYR A 16 4.75 1.63 7.12
C TYR A 16 5.06 3.06 6.66
N GLN A 17 6.19 3.62 7.11
CA GLN A 17 6.66 4.92 6.63
C GLN A 17 7.01 4.85 5.14
N LEU A 18 7.69 3.79 4.70
CA LEU A 18 8.06 3.60 3.30
C LEU A 18 6.83 3.41 2.39
N ILE A 19 5.79 2.71 2.85
CA ILE A 19 4.49 2.62 2.14
C ILE A 19 3.89 4.01 1.96
N SER A 20 3.90 4.83 3.02
CA SER A 20 3.37 6.19 2.97
C SER A 20 4.15 7.08 1.98
N GLN A 21 5.47 6.96 1.96
CA GLN A 21 6.33 7.65 0.98
C GLN A 21 6.04 7.19 -0.45
N LYS A 22 5.92 5.88 -0.69
CA LYS A 22 5.61 5.36 -2.02
C LYS A 22 4.23 5.76 -2.52
N LEU A 23 3.24 5.86 -1.65
CA LEU A 23 1.93 6.39 -2.04
C LEU A 23 2.02 7.86 -2.46
N ASN A 24 2.84 8.67 -1.80
CA ASN A 24 3.13 10.04 -2.24
C ASN A 24 3.81 10.08 -3.61
N ASP A 25 4.76 9.18 -3.87
CA ASP A 25 5.44 9.11 -5.18
C ASP A 25 4.49 8.67 -6.31
N ILE A 26 3.53 7.79 -6.01
CA ILE A 26 2.58 7.27 -6.99
C ILE A 26 1.50 8.30 -7.36
N ILE A 27 1.01 9.08 -6.38
CA ILE A 27 -0.09 10.02 -6.57
C ILE A 27 0.48 11.34 -7.11
N PRO A 28 0.22 11.72 -8.37
CA PRO A 28 0.87 12.85 -9.03
C PRO A 28 0.19 14.20 -8.71
N CYS A 29 -0.48 14.31 -7.57
CA CYS A 29 -1.17 15.53 -7.14
C CYS A 29 -1.30 15.59 -5.62
N GLU A 30 -1.74 16.74 -5.12
CA GLU A 30 -2.13 16.89 -3.73
C GLU A 30 -3.30 15.96 -3.38
N TRP A 31 -3.26 15.37 -2.19
CA TRP A 31 -4.30 14.49 -1.68
C TRP A 31 -4.55 14.75 -0.18
N THR A 32 -5.78 14.49 0.27
CA THR A 32 -6.19 14.71 1.67
C THR A 32 -6.34 13.42 2.46
N LYS A 33 -6.75 12.35 1.78
CA LYS A 33 -6.90 11.02 2.38
C LYS A 33 -6.68 9.94 1.34
N ILE A 34 -5.94 8.90 1.73
CA ILE A 34 -5.75 7.68 0.97
C ILE A 34 -6.46 6.55 1.71
N TYR A 35 -7.11 5.68 0.96
CA TYR A 35 -7.65 4.43 1.43
C TYR A 35 -6.96 3.32 0.65
N LEU A 36 -6.36 2.40 1.39
CA LEU A 36 -5.43 1.42 0.86
C LEU A 36 -5.93 0.02 1.20
N TYR A 37 -5.94 -0.85 0.20
CA TYR A 37 -6.19 -2.27 0.35
C TYR A 37 -5.00 -3.04 -0.21
N ALA A 38 -4.48 -3.98 0.58
CA ALA A 38 -3.42 -4.88 0.15
C ALA A 38 -3.75 -6.32 0.53
N GLU A 39 -3.68 -7.21 -0.45
CA GLU A 39 -3.75 -8.66 -0.28
C GLU A 39 -2.40 -9.24 -0.71
N VAL A 40 -1.79 -10.03 0.18
CA VAL A 40 -0.49 -10.64 -0.07
C VAL A 40 -0.64 -12.15 0.10
N LEU A 41 -0.67 -12.87 -1.01
CA LEU A 41 -0.71 -14.33 -1.11
C LEU A 41 0.69 -14.88 -1.36
N ASN A 42 0.84 -16.21 -1.39
CA ASN A 42 2.18 -16.83 -1.52
C ASN A 42 2.82 -16.60 -2.89
N ASP A 43 1.99 -16.38 -3.92
CA ASP A 43 2.37 -16.26 -5.32
C ASP A 43 1.88 -14.97 -5.97
N SER A 44 1.14 -14.14 -5.24
CA SER A 44 0.59 -12.89 -5.76
C SER A 44 0.42 -11.82 -4.70
N THR A 45 0.60 -10.56 -5.13
CA THR A 45 0.42 -9.37 -4.29
C THR A 45 -0.45 -8.37 -5.04
N MET A 46 -1.59 -8.04 -4.46
CA MET A 46 -2.53 -7.05 -4.96
C MET A 46 -2.50 -5.83 -4.05
N VAL A 47 -2.24 -4.66 -4.62
CA VAL A 47 -2.30 -3.37 -3.93
C VAL A 47 -3.22 -2.47 -4.73
N LEU A 48 -4.30 -2.02 -4.09
CA LEU A 48 -5.31 -1.14 -4.64
C LEU A 48 -5.50 0.03 -3.68
N PHE A 49 -5.72 1.23 -4.22
CA PHE A 49 -6.02 2.37 -3.37
C PHE A 49 -6.90 3.37 -4.09
N TYR A 50 -7.57 4.19 -3.31
CA TYR A 50 -8.32 5.35 -3.77
C TYR A 50 -7.93 6.55 -2.90
N PHE A 51 -7.90 7.73 -3.51
CA PHE A 51 -7.47 8.94 -2.82
C PHE A 51 -8.45 10.10 -3.08
N ARG A 52 -8.52 11.01 -2.11
CA ARG A 52 -9.32 12.22 -2.19
C ARG A 52 -8.47 13.42 -2.56
N THR A 53 -8.89 14.16 -3.56
CA THR A 53 -8.29 15.46 -3.89
C THR A 53 -8.84 16.57 -2.98
N PRO A 54 -8.05 17.63 -2.70
CA PRO A 54 -8.53 18.78 -1.92
C PRO A 54 -9.63 19.54 -2.66
N GLU A 55 -9.49 19.67 -3.98
CA GLU A 55 -10.51 20.23 -4.84
C GLU A 55 -11.66 19.24 -4.94
N ASN A 56 -12.89 19.70 -4.69
CA ASN A 56 -14.18 19.01 -4.88
C ASN A 56 -14.42 17.68 -4.13
N ASN A 57 -13.48 17.20 -3.31
CA ASN A 57 -13.59 15.94 -2.55
C ASN A 57 -13.86 14.71 -3.46
N GLN A 58 -13.45 14.78 -4.73
CA GLN A 58 -13.50 13.67 -5.67
C GLN A 58 -12.61 12.54 -5.18
N ILE A 59 -13.12 11.32 -5.32
CA ILE A 59 -12.39 10.09 -5.04
C ILE A 59 -11.87 9.56 -6.38
N ILE A 60 -10.55 9.40 -6.49
CA ILE A 60 -9.88 8.89 -7.68
C ILE A 60 -9.32 7.50 -7.35
N TYR A 61 -9.57 6.54 -8.24
CA TYR A 61 -9.05 5.19 -8.11
C TYR A 61 -7.63 5.08 -8.68
N SER A 62 -6.78 4.25 -8.09
CA SER A 62 -5.36 4.15 -8.49
C SER A 62 -5.16 3.83 -9.97
N GLN A 63 -6.03 3.01 -10.57
CA GLN A 63 -5.92 2.66 -11.99
C GLN A 63 -6.26 3.83 -12.93
N ASP A 64 -7.03 4.81 -12.45
CA ASP A 64 -7.44 5.98 -13.22
C ASP A 64 -6.33 7.04 -13.27
N ILE A 65 -5.28 6.92 -12.45
CA ILE A 65 -4.13 7.84 -12.43
C ILE A 65 -3.49 7.98 -13.82
N LEU A 66 -3.39 6.86 -14.54
CA LEU A 66 -2.80 6.82 -15.89
C LEU A 66 -3.49 7.78 -16.86
N SER A 67 -4.82 7.75 -16.88
CA SER A 67 -5.63 8.59 -17.78
C SER A 67 -5.85 9.99 -17.24
N HIS A 68 -6.06 10.16 -15.93
CA HIS A 68 -6.35 11.45 -15.31
C HIS A 68 -5.15 12.40 -15.32
N TYR A 69 -3.94 11.88 -15.16
CA TYR A 69 -2.73 12.69 -15.01
C TYR A 69 -1.70 12.48 -16.13
N SER A 70 -2.08 11.75 -17.18
CA SER A 70 -1.19 11.46 -18.33
C SER A 70 0.16 10.84 -17.91
N VAL A 71 0.14 10.02 -16.85
CA VAL A 71 1.34 9.36 -16.33
C VAL A 71 1.75 8.22 -17.26
N SER A 72 3.06 8.10 -17.51
CA SER A 72 3.61 7.00 -18.29
C SER A 72 3.25 5.65 -17.65
N LYS A 73 2.64 4.76 -18.42
CA LYS A 73 2.28 3.39 -18.00
C LYS A 73 3.48 2.63 -17.42
N ASN A 74 4.68 2.84 -17.96
CA ASN A 74 5.88 2.17 -17.48
C ASN A 74 6.30 2.71 -16.11
N VAL A 75 6.26 4.02 -15.90
CA VAL A 75 6.57 4.65 -14.61
C VAL A 75 5.60 4.15 -13.54
N PHE A 76 4.29 4.20 -13.83
CA PHE A 76 3.26 3.72 -12.91
C PHE A 76 3.42 2.24 -12.55
N LYS A 77 3.72 1.39 -13.54
CA LYS A 77 3.98 -0.04 -13.29
C LYS A 77 5.21 -0.28 -12.41
N THR A 78 6.28 0.49 -12.61
CA THR A 78 7.48 0.41 -11.76
C THR A 78 7.14 0.76 -10.32
N LEU A 79 6.45 1.88 -10.09
CA LEU A 79 6.07 2.30 -8.75
C LEU A 79 5.08 1.31 -8.08
N LEU A 80 4.14 0.75 -8.84
CA LEU A 80 3.25 -0.30 -8.34
C LEU A 80 3.99 -1.59 -7.97
N ARG A 81 5.06 -1.94 -8.69
CA ARG A 81 5.89 -3.09 -8.33
C ARG A 81 6.64 -2.82 -7.02
N GLU A 82 7.24 -1.63 -6.88
CA GLU A 82 7.97 -1.26 -5.67
C GLU A 82 7.09 -1.27 -4.41
N ILE A 83 5.86 -0.72 -4.48
CA ILE A 83 4.96 -0.76 -3.31
C ILE A 83 4.52 -2.20 -2.96
N ARG A 84 4.38 -3.09 -3.96
CA ARG A 84 4.08 -4.52 -3.71
C ARG A 84 5.22 -5.23 -2.99
N GLU A 85 6.46 -4.99 -3.40
CA GLU A 85 7.65 -5.55 -2.76
C GLU A 85 7.72 -5.16 -1.26
N ILE A 86 7.33 -3.93 -0.92
CA ILE A 86 7.27 -3.48 0.48
C ILE A 86 6.19 -4.22 1.27
N PHE A 87 5.03 -4.49 0.66
CA PHE A 87 3.98 -5.30 1.30
C PHE A 87 4.37 -6.77 1.47
N GLU A 88 5.14 -7.32 0.54
CA GLU A 88 5.72 -8.67 0.66
C GLU A 88 6.71 -8.73 1.83
N GLU A 89 7.59 -7.74 1.96
CA GLU A 89 8.51 -7.63 3.08
C GLU A 89 7.77 -7.46 4.42
N LEU A 90 6.74 -6.62 4.46
CA LEU A 90 5.87 -6.45 5.63
C LEU A 90 5.21 -7.75 6.05
N ARG A 91 4.75 -8.57 5.08
CA ARG A 91 4.21 -9.89 5.38
C ARG A 91 5.27 -10.80 5.98
N VAL A 92 6.47 -10.86 5.40
CA VAL A 92 7.59 -11.68 5.92
C VAL A 92 7.92 -11.30 7.35
N GLU A 93 8.03 -9.99 7.64
CA GLU A 93 8.27 -9.51 9.00
C GLU A 93 7.15 -9.94 9.96
N HIS A 94 5.89 -9.86 9.55
CA HIS A 94 4.78 -10.37 10.36
C HIS A 94 4.81 -11.91 10.54
N LYS A 95 5.22 -12.69 9.52
CA LYS A 95 5.37 -14.16 9.66
C LYS A 95 6.47 -14.51 10.66
N ASN A 96 7.59 -13.80 10.62
CA ASN A 96 8.72 -14.07 11.51
C ASN A 96 8.39 -13.74 12.97
N ASN A 97 7.41 -12.86 13.20
CA ASN A 97 6.94 -12.46 14.52
C ASN A 97 5.68 -13.23 14.99
N ILE A 98 5.08 -14.10 14.17
CA ILE A 98 3.81 -14.80 14.49
C ILE A 98 3.72 -16.17 13.77
N ASP A 99 3.40 -17.24 14.51
CA ASP A 99 3.13 -18.60 13.97
C ASP A 99 1.93 -18.68 12.97
N GLN A 100 1.20 -17.58 12.73
CA GLN A 100 0.09 -17.52 11.75
C GLN A 100 0.14 -16.27 10.88
N VAL A 101 0.19 -16.52 9.57
CA VAL A 101 0.27 -15.54 8.49
C VAL A 101 -1.10 -14.94 8.22
N TRP A 102 -1.27 -13.63 8.41
CA TRP A 102 -2.49 -12.93 8.02
C TRP A 102 -2.63 -12.86 6.49
N THR A 103 -3.85 -13.04 5.99
CA THR A 103 -4.21 -12.93 4.57
C THR A 103 -4.82 -11.58 4.19
N ASN A 104 -5.32 -10.78 5.15
CA ASN A 104 -5.94 -9.48 4.89
C ASN A 104 -5.63 -8.45 6.00
N LEU A 105 -5.43 -7.18 5.61
CA LEU A 105 -5.36 -6.01 6.50
C LEU A 105 -6.39 -4.97 6.02
N HIS A 106 -7.28 -4.53 6.93
CA HIS A 106 -8.27 -3.48 6.71
C HIS A 106 -7.82 -2.14 7.33
#